data_AF-A0A1H6YI28-F1
#
_entry.id   AF-A0A1H6YI28-F1
#
_cell.length_a   1.000
_cell.length_b   1.000
_cell.length_c   1.000
_cell.angle_alpha   90.00
_cell.angle_beta   90.00
_cell.angle_gamma   90.00
#
_symmetry.space_group_name_H-M   'P 1'
#
loop_
_entity.id
_entity.type
_entity.pdbx_description
1 polymer ?
#
loop_
_entity_poly.entity_id
_entity_poly.type
_entity_poly.pdbx_seq_one_letter_code
_entity_poly.pdbx_strand_id
1 'polypeptide(L)'
;MIAALFMALQAAAPGATPPLVQPASPRTLSGRFACEAIVYEVQVTATPLSGAGVMLDRLAIGGKPVDGGSLAEARRMAARLSDVQSIDVRCRVGGAGELSIYGLQGPPGAPSRRARLRGTLSTAGISDLVVAVEQR
;
A
#
# COMPACT_ATOMS: atom_id res chain seq x y z
N MET A 1 -28.88 36.44 55.95
CA MET A 1 -28.61 35.06 55.52
C MET A 1 -28.75 35.04 53.99
N ILE A 2 -27.65 35.25 53.26
CA ILE A 2 -26.88 34.22 52.52
C ILE A 2 -27.78 33.57 51.45
N ALA A 3 -27.86 34.12 50.23
CA ALA A 3 -26.93 33.98 49.09
C ALA A 3 -26.89 32.55 48.51
N ALA A 4 -27.28 32.39 47.24
CA ALA A 4 -26.42 31.77 46.20
C ALA A 4 -27.18 31.56 44.88
N LEU A 5 -26.82 32.40 43.91
CA LEU A 5 -26.80 32.12 42.48
C LEU A 5 -26.07 30.78 42.23
N PHE A 6 -26.65 29.83 41.53
CA PHE A 6 -25.91 28.68 40.99
C PHE A 6 -25.81 28.79 39.47
N MET A 7 -24.85 29.62 39.04
CA MET A 7 -24.11 29.40 37.80
C MET A 7 -23.22 28.16 38.00
N ALA A 8 -23.33 27.17 37.13
CA ALA A 8 -22.27 26.18 36.91
C ALA A 8 -22.31 25.76 35.43
N LEU A 9 -21.53 26.46 34.58
CA LEU A 9 -20.19 26.07 34.17
C LEU A 9 -20.23 24.93 33.14
N GLN A 10 -20.39 25.31 31.86
CA GLN A 10 -20.08 24.45 30.73
C GLN A 10 -18.59 24.12 30.79
N ALA A 11 -18.27 22.89 31.19
CA ALA A 11 -16.93 22.34 31.09
C ALA A 11 -16.62 22.10 29.61
N ALA A 12 -15.95 23.07 28.98
CA ALA A 12 -15.23 22.83 27.74
C ALA A 12 -14.17 21.75 28.01
N ALA A 13 -14.36 20.57 27.43
CA ALA A 13 -13.38 19.50 27.51
C ALA A 13 -12.04 20.01 26.94
N PRO A 14 -10.92 19.84 27.67
CA PRO A 14 -9.63 20.30 27.21
C PRO A 14 -9.24 19.53 25.93
N GLY A 15 -8.73 20.29 24.97
CA GLY A 15 -8.45 19.92 23.59
C GLY A 15 -8.01 18.47 23.38
N ALA A 16 -8.82 17.75 22.61
CA ALA A 16 -8.31 16.67 21.80
C ALA A 16 -7.28 17.28 20.84
N THR A 17 -6.00 17.11 21.16
CA THR A 17 -4.93 17.30 20.18
C THR A 17 -5.34 16.55 18.93
N PRO A 18 -5.40 17.20 17.75
CA PRO A 18 -5.58 16.43 16.51
C PRO A 18 -4.49 15.36 16.53
N PRO A 19 -4.81 14.09 16.22
CA PRO A 19 -3.79 13.05 16.20
C PRO A 19 -2.68 13.58 15.30
N LEU A 20 -1.50 13.82 15.88
CA LEU A 20 -0.32 14.09 15.08
C LEU A 20 -0.19 12.88 14.18
N VAL A 21 -0.56 13.06 12.91
CA VAL A 21 -0.36 12.05 11.87
C VAL A 21 1.14 11.93 11.75
N GLN A 22 1.71 11.05 12.56
CA GLN A 22 3.14 10.81 12.58
C GLN A 22 3.44 10.15 11.23
N PRO A 23 4.20 10.82 10.35
CA PRO A 23 4.42 10.31 9.02
C PRO A 23 5.18 8.99 9.13
N ALA A 24 4.63 7.94 8.51
CA ALA A 24 5.09 6.57 8.70
C ALA A 24 6.55 6.40 8.23
N SER A 25 7.36 5.73 9.04
CA SER A 25 8.74 5.38 8.71
C SER A 25 8.82 4.54 7.43
N PRO A 26 9.98 4.54 6.73
CA PRO A 26 10.19 3.64 5.61
C PRO A 26 9.88 2.20 6.02
N ARG A 27 9.12 1.49 5.18
CA ARG A 27 8.73 0.11 5.46
C ARG A 27 8.91 -0.75 4.22
N THR A 28 9.46 -1.93 4.44
CA THR A 28 9.61 -2.95 3.39
C THR A 28 8.64 -4.09 3.71
N LEU A 29 7.84 -4.46 2.72
CA LEU A 29 6.98 -5.64 2.78
C LEU A 29 7.49 -6.65 1.77
N SER A 30 7.61 -7.89 2.19
CA SER A 30 7.97 -9.00 1.34
C SER A 30 6.97 -10.15 1.49
N GLY A 31 6.77 -10.89 0.41
CA GLY A 31 5.87 -12.03 0.39
C GLY A 31 6.37 -13.10 -0.56
N ARG A 32 6.17 -14.36 -0.16
CA ARG A 32 6.45 -15.55 -0.96
C ARG A 32 5.17 -16.36 -1.05
N PHE A 33 4.64 -16.50 -2.28
CA PHE A 33 3.33 -17.06 -2.54
C PHE A 33 3.46 -18.23 -3.50
N ALA A 34 2.96 -19.41 -3.12
CA ALA A 34 3.02 -20.60 -3.95
C ALA A 34 1.68 -20.83 -4.67
N CYS A 35 1.71 -20.91 -5.99
CA CYS A 35 0.60 -21.33 -6.82
C CYS A 35 1.00 -22.59 -7.58
N GLU A 36 0.44 -23.73 -7.16
CA GLU A 36 0.82 -25.05 -7.65
C GLU A 36 2.34 -25.26 -7.54
N ALA A 37 3.05 -25.46 -8.66
CA ALA A 37 4.50 -25.64 -8.72
C ALA A 37 5.29 -24.32 -8.83
N ILE A 38 4.61 -23.17 -8.98
CA ILE A 38 5.24 -21.88 -9.21
C ILE A 38 5.26 -21.08 -7.91
N VAL A 39 6.42 -20.51 -7.58
CA VAL A 39 6.59 -19.62 -6.42
C VAL A 39 6.79 -18.19 -6.89
N TYR A 40 5.98 -17.27 -6.38
CA TYR A 40 6.06 -15.83 -6.60
C TYR A 40 6.69 -15.15 -5.39
N GLU A 41 7.77 -14.42 -5.60
CA GLU A 41 8.43 -13.60 -4.56
C GLU A 41 8.26 -12.12 -4.92
N VAL A 42 7.75 -11.34 -3.97
CA VAL A 42 7.47 -9.92 -4.15
C VAL A 42 8.11 -9.16 -2.98
N GLN A 43 8.79 -8.06 -3.27
CA GLN A 43 9.29 -7.13 -2.26
C GLN A 43 9.02 -5.71 -2.70
N VAL A 44 8.39 -4.93 -1.82
CA VAL A 44 8.14 -3.51 -2.02
C VAL A 44 8.66 -2.72 -0.84
N THR A 45 9.15 -1.52 -1.10
CA THR A 45 9.52 -0.55 -0.08
C THR A 45 8.67 0.71 -0.27
N ALA A 46 7.98 1.11 0.79
CA ALA A 46 7.28 2.38 0.86
C ALA A 46 8.14 3.36 1.66
N THR A 47 8.31 4.57 1.14
CA THR A 47 8.97 5.69 1.83
C THR A 47 8.02 6.88 1.92
N PRO A 48 7.01 6.83 2.83
CA PRO A 48 5.96 7.85 2.92
C PRO A 48 6.51 9.25 3.24
N LEU A 49 7.62 9.30 3.98
CA LEU A 49 8.28 10.52 4.45
C LEU A 49 9.01 11.33 3.37
N SER A 50 9.55 10.68 2.34
CA SER A 50 10.38 11.34 1.32
C SER A 50 9.58 11.79 0.11
N GLY A 51 8.28 11.48 0.04
CA GLY A 51 7.48 11.69 -1.16
C GLY A 51 7.92 10.82 -2.35
N ALA A 52 8.88 9.91 -2.16
CA ALA A 52 9.37 9.01 -3.21
C ALA A 52 8.35 7.90 -3.57
N GLY A 53 7.30 7.75 -2.76
CA GLY A 53 6.21 6.80 -2.99
C GLY A 53 6.63 5.36 -2.70
N VAL A 54 6.08 4.45 -3.49
CA VAL A 54 6.30 3.01 -3.35
C VAL A 54 7.20 2.48 -4.45
N MET A 55 8.24 1.75 -4.07
CA MET A 55 9.16 1.08 -4.98
C MET A 55 8.94 -0.43 -4.93
N LEU A 56 8.75 -1.06 -6.10
CA LEU A 56 8.78 -2.51 -6.23
C LEU A 56 10.25 -2.97 -6.39
N ASP A 57 10.87 -3.36 -5.29
CA ASP A 57 12.30 -3.69 -5.24
C ASP A 57 12.60 -4.98 -6.00
N ARG A 58 11.80 -6.02 -5.73
CA ARG A 58 12.01 -7.36 -6.24
C ARG A 58 10.70 -7.99 -6.70
N LEU A 59 10.77 -8.64 -7.86
CA LEU A 59 9.74 -9.54 -8.34
C LEU A 59 10.43 -10.76 -8.97
N ALA A 60 10.15 -11.95 -8.46
CA ALA A 60 10.67 -13.20 -9.00
C ALA A 60 9.56 -14.25 -9.14
N ILE A 61 9.67 -15.07 -10.18
CA ILE A 61 8.70 -16.08 -10.57
C ILE A 61 9.45 -17.40 -10.77
N GLY A 62 9.04 -18.44 -10.05
CA GLY A 62 9.74 -19.73 -10.05
C GLY A 62 11.21 -19.61 -9.65
N GLY A 63 11.53 -18.68 -8.74
CA GLY A 63 12.90 -18.41 -8.29
C GLY A 63 13.75 -17.59 -9.26
N LYS A 64 13.22 -17.17 -10.42
CA LYS A 64 13.92 -16.33 -11.39
C LYS A 64 13.45 -14.88 -11.32
N PRO A 65 14.34 -13.88 -11.36
CA PRO A 65 13.91 -12.49 -11.44
C PRO A 65 13.12 -12.25 -12.73
N VAL A 66 12.08 -11.44 -12.64
CA VAL A 66 11.35 -10.96 -13.81
C VAL A 66 12.28 -10.10 -14.69
N ASP A 67 12.03 -10.09 -15.99
CA ASP A 67 12.81 -9.28 -16.92
C ASP A 67 12.78 -7.78 -16.55
N GLY A 68 13.86 -7.07 -16.88
CA GLY A 68 14.02 -5.68 -16.48
C GLY A 68 12.94 -4.74 -17.03
N GLY A 69 12.36 -5.04 -18.19
CA GLY A 69 11.32 -4.23 -18.81
C GLY A 69 9.99 -4.33 -18.05
N SER A 70 9.54 -5.56 -17.79
CA SER A 70 8.32 -5.81 -17.02
C SER A 70 8.47 -5.35 -15.56
N LEU A 71 9.65 -5.52 -14.95
CA LEU A 71 9.94 -5.00 -13.62
C LEU A 71 9.94 -3.47 -13.59
N ALA A 72 10.49 -2.80 -14.60
CA ALA A 72 10.46 -1.35 -14.71
C ALA A 72 9.03 -0.82 -14.84
N GLU A 73 8.18 -1.48 -15.62
CA GLU A 73 6.76 -1.12 -15.73
C GLU A 73 6.02 -1.32 -14.41
N ALA A 74 6.22 -2.47 -13.75
CA ALA A 74 5.64 -2.73 -12.44
C ALA A 74 6.10 -1.71 -11.39
N ARG A 75 7.37 -1.27 -11.43
CA ARG A 75 7.89 -0.19 -10.58
C ARG A 75 7.20 1.15 -10.87
N ARG A 76 7.05 1.53 -12.14
CA ARG A 76 6.32 2.76 -12.52
C ARG A 76 4.90 2.75 -11.98
N MET A 77 4.23 1.60 -12.06
CA MET A 77 2.85 1.47 -11.57
C MET A 77 2.78 1.46 -10.04
N ALA A 78 3.74 0.81 -9.35
CA ALA A 78 3.82 0.82 -7.89
C ALA A 78 4.07 2.23 -7.35
N ALA A 79 4.90 3.04 -8.01
CA ALA A 79 5.19 4.42 -7.62
C ALA A 79 3.96 5.36 -7.62
N ARG A 80 2.84 4.94 -8.24
CA ARG A 80 1.56 5.67 -8.16
C ARG A 80 0.88 5.52 -6.80
N LEU A 81 1.34 4.60 -5.95
CA LEU A 81 0.95 4.48 -4.55
C LEU A 81 1.90 5.36 -3.72
N SER A 82 1.33 6.09 -2.76
CA SER A 82 2.08 6.88 -1.79
C SER A 82 2.56 6.05 -0.60
N ASP A 83 1.93 4.90 -0.35
CA ASP A 83 2.25 3.98 0.73
C ASP A 83 1.71 2.56 0.43
N VAL A 84 2.26 1.51 1.05
CA VAL A 84 1.79 0.11 0.92
C VAL A 84 1.44 -0.48 2.27
N GLN A 85 0.21 -0.97 2.40
CA GLN A 85 -0.30 -1.60 3.62
C GLN A 85 -0.18 -3.12 3.60
N SER A 86 -0.36 -3.77 2.44
CA SER A 86 -0.24 -5.23 2.30
C SER A 86 0.04 -5.65 0.86
N ILE A 87 0.58 -6.86 0.72
CA ILE A 87 0.80 -7.54 -0.55
C ILE A 87 0.12 -8.90 -0.48
N ASP A 88 -0.54 -9.29 -1.56
CA ASP A 88 -1.17 -10.59 -1.73
C ASP A 88 -0.97 -11.08 -3.16
N VAL A 89 -0.91 -12.40 -3.33
CA VAL A 89 -0.95 -13.06 -4.64
C VAL A 89 -1.99 -14.16 -4.58
N ARG A 90 -3.06 -14.01 -5.36
CA ARG A 90 -4.14 -15.00 -5.43
C ARG A 90 -3.89 -15.94 -6.61
N CYS A 91 -3.87 -17.24 -6.35
CA CYS A 91 -3.68 -18.21 -7.41
C CYS A 91 -4.87 -18.26 -8.36
N ARG A 92 -4.57 -18.33 -9.65
CA ARG A 92 -5.50 -18.53 -10.75
C ARG A 92 -5.30 -19.93 -11.33
N VAL A 93 -6.29 -20.36 -12.11
CA VAL A 93 -6.24 -21.64 -12.84
C VAL A 93 -5.03 -21.65 -13.77
N GLY A 94 -4.27 -22.75 -13.77
CA GLY A 94 -3.08 -22.92 -14.60
C GLY A 94 -1.79 -22.36 -13.99
N GLY A 95 -1.72 -22.27 -12.65
CA GLY A 95 -0.53 -21.85 -11.91
C GLY A 95 -0.22 -20.34 -11.94
N ALA A 96 -0.95 -19.54 -12.72
CA ALA A 96 -0.78 -18.08 -12.74
C ALA A 96 -1.17 -17.45 -11.38
N GLY A 97 -0.56 -16.32 -11.04
CA GLY A 97 -0.86 -15.54 -9.83
C GLY A 97 -1.49 -14.20 -10.16
N GLU A 98 -2.46 -13.74 -9.37
CA GLU A 98 -2.94 -12.36 -9.43
C GLU A 98 -2.27 -11.54 -8.32
N LEU A 99 -1.34 -10.67 -8.71
CA LEU A 99 -0.69 -9.74 -7.79
C LEU A 99 -1.69 -8.68 -7.32
N SER A 100 -1.65 -8.39 -6.02
CA SER A 100 -2.40 -7.31 -5.39
C SER A 100 -1.52 -6.60 -4.37
N ILE A 101 -1.21 -5.33 -4.64
CA ILE A 101 -0.51 -4.46 -3.69
C ILE A 101 -1.52 -3.40 -3.23
N TYR A 102 -1.92 -3.49 -1.97
CA TYR A 102 -2.89 -2.57 -1.37
C TYR A 102 -2.15 -1.44 -0.69
N GLY A 103 -2.58 -0.21 -0.96
CA GLY A 103 -1.88 0.97 -0.51
C GLY A 103 -2.77 2.20 -0.44
N LEU A 104 -2.10 3.33 -0.34
CA LEU A 104 -2.72 4.65 -0.42
C LEU A 104 -2.28 5.34 -1.71
N GLN A 105 -3.13 6.22 -2.20
CA GLN A 105 -2.83 7.13 -3.28
C GLN A 105 -3.27 8.54 -2.88
N GLY A 106 -2.40 9.50 -3.10
CA GLY A 106 -2.64 10.91 -2.83
C GLY A 106 -1.32 11.65 -2.76
N PRO A 107 -1.28 12.92 -3.20
CA PRO A 107 -0.07 13.71 -3.05
C PRO A 107 0.22 13.95 -1.56
N PRO A 108 1.50 14.15 -1.19
CA PRO A 108 1.87 14.53 0.16
C PRO A 108 1.05 15.74 0.65
N GLY A 109 0.47 15.65 1.84
CA GLY A 109 -0.33 16.74 2.42
C GLY A 109 -1.79 16.82 1.96
N ALA A 110 -2.25 15.94 1.07
CA ALA A 110 -3.66 15.82 0.67
C ALA A 110 -4.33 14.58 1.30
N PRO A 111 -5.68 14.54 1.37
CA PRO A 111 -6.38 13.35 1.82
C PRO A 111 -6.03 12.15 0.95
N SER A 112 -5.45 11.13 1.58
CA SER A 112 -5.09 9.87 0.93
C SER A 112 -6.32 9.01 0.71
N ARG A 113 -6.39 8.36 -0.44
CA ARG A 113 -7.44 7.40 -0.81
C ARG A 113 -6.87 5.99 -0.88
N ARG A 114 -7.68 5.00 -0.52
CA ARG A 114 -7.27 3.59 -0.69
C ARG A 114 -7.12 3.29 -2.17
N ALA A 115 -6.04 2.63 -2.52
CA ALA A 115 -5.76 2.23 -3.89
C ALA A 115 -5.13 0.84 -3.91
N ARG A 116 -5.31 0.16 -5.03
CA ARG A 116 -4.77 -1.17 -5.25
C ARG A 116 -4.10 -1.22 -6.60
N LEU A 117 -2.83 -1.62 -6.60
CA LEU A 117 -2.16 -2.10 -7.81
C LEU A 117 -2.50 -3.57 -7.99
N ARG A 118 -3.00 -3.93 -9.17
CA ARG A 118 -3.26 -5.31 -9.60
C ARG A 118 -2.43 -5.64 -10.83
N GLY A 119 -2.11 -6.91 -11.00
CA GLY A 119 -1.49 -7.43 -12.22
C GLY A 119 -1.55 -8.95 -12.27
N THR A 120 -1.27 -9.52 -13.43
CA THR A 120 -1.18 -10.97 -13.62
C THR A 120 0.29 -11.39 -13.62
N LEU A 121 0.63 -12.41 -12.83
CA LEU A 121 1.93 -13.06 -12.76
C LEU A 121 1.85 -14.40 -13.49
N SER A 122 2.76 -14.63 -14.42
CA SER A 122 2.90 -15.90 -15.12
C SER A 122 4.37 -16.23 -15.32
N THR A 123 4.69 -17.43 -15.80
CA THR A 123 6.09 -17.78 -16.14
C THR A 123 6.72 -16.84 -17.18
N ALA A 124 5.91 -16.13 -17.96
CA ALA A 124 6.37 -15.14 -18.94
C ALA A 124 6.72 -13.78 -18.31
N GLY A 125 6.31 -13.50 -17.07
CA GLY A 125 6.53 -12.22 -16.40
C GLY A 125 5.25 -11.66 -15.76
N ILE A 126 5.17 -10.33 -15.71
CA ILE A 126 4.03 -9.58 -15.16
C ILE A 126 3.32 -8.79 -16.25
N SER A 127 1.99 -8.85 -16.27
CA SER A 127 1.12 -8.17 -17.25
C SER A 127 -0.10 -7.54 -16.59
N ASP A 128 -0.91 -6.84 -17.38
CA ASP A 128 -2.22 -6.31 -16.98
C ASP A 128 -2.18 -5.42 -15.73
N LEU A 129 -1.09 -4.68 -15.59
CA LEU A 129 -0.86 -3.80 -14.45
C LEU A 129 -1.86 -2.67 -14.45
N VAL A 130 -2.59 -2.52 -13.34
CA VAL A 130 -3.58 -1.45 -13.16
C VAL A 130 -3.57 -0.95 -11.73
N VAL A 131 -3.55 0.37 -11.56
CA VAL A 131 -3.81 1.01 -10.27
C VAL A 131 -5.21 1.58 -10.28
N ALA A 132 -6.05 1.12 -9.37
CA ALA A 132 -7.39 1.63 -9.18
C ALA A 132 -7.56 2.14 -7.75
N VAL A 133 -8.25 3.28 -7.61
CA VAL A 133 -8.70 3.80 -6.32
C VAL A 133 -9.94 3.00 -5.91
N GLU A 134 -9.94 2.48 -4.69
CA GLU A 134 -11.12 1.79 -4.15
C GLU A 134 -12.16 2.85 -3.77
N GLN A 135 -13.24 2.95 -4.56
CA GLN A 135 -14.40 3.75 -4.21
C GLN A 135 -15.18 3.00 -3.13
N ARG A 136 -15.33 3.61 -1.96
CA ARG A 136 -16.23 3.13 -0.92
C ARG A 136 -17.64 3.57 -1.21
#